data_AF-A0AAP3GY17-F1
#
_entry.id   AF-A0AAP3GY17-F1
#
_cell.length_a   1.000
_cell.length_b   1.000
_cell.length_c   1.000
_cell.angle_alpha   90.00
_cell.angle_beta   90.00
_cell.angle_gamma   90.00
#
_symmetry.space_group_name_H-M   'P 1'
#
loop_
_entity.id
_entity.type
_entity.pdbx_description
1 polymer ?
#
loop_
_entity_poly.entity_id
_entity_poly.type
_entity_poly.pdbx_seq_one_letter_code
_entity_poly.pdbx_strand_id
1 'polypeptide(L)'
;QSEVDSATTAINNAKSALDGETTDKSALETAVNEQSTVESTSAYYNASDDKKQAYDDAVSAGQTVLNNDSATQSEVDSATSAINNAKSALDGETT
;
A
#
# COMPACT_ATOMS: atom_id res chain seq x y z
N GLN A 1 -27.01 31.09 -23.18
CA GLN A 1 -26.55 29.73 -23.53
C GLN A 1 -25.02 29.57 -23.34
N SER A 2 -24.19 30.57 -23.63
CA SER A 2 -22.72 30.46 -23.54
C SER A 2 -22.14 30.16 -22.15
N GLU A 3 -22.80 30.60 -21.07
CA GLU A 3 -22.33 30.36 -19.69
C GLU A 3 -22.46 28.89 -19.30
N VAL A 4 -23.48 28.18 -19.80
CA VAL A 4 -23.71 26.76 -19.54
C VAL A 4 -22.66 25.89 -20.24
N ASP A 5 -22.28 26.26 -21.46
CA ASP A 5 -21.27 25.52 -22.23
C ASP A 5 -19.86 25.67 -21.63
N SER A 6 -19.56 26.87 -21.10
CA SER A 6 -18.31 27.13 -20.38
C SER A 6 -18.24 26.36 -19.06
N ALA A 7 -19.33 26.32 -18.29
CA ALA A 7 -19.43 25.53 -17.06
C ALA A 7 -19.30 24.02 -17.33
N THR A 8 -19.92 23.51 -18.39
CA THR A 8 -19.81 22.09 -18.79
C THR A 8 -18.38 21.72 -19.16
N THR A 9 -17.68 22.59 -19.89
CA THR A 9 -16.27 22.39 -20.24
C THR A 9 -15.38 22.40 -19.01
N ALA A 10 -15.60 23.33 -18.07
CA ALA A 10 -14.84 23.40 -16.82
C ALA A 10 -15.06 22.15 -15.95
N ILE A 11 -16.30 21.65 -15.87
CA ILE A 11 -16.63 20.42 -15.13
C ILE A 11 -15.98 19.19 -15.77
N ASN A 12 -16.02 19.07 -17.10
CA ASN A 12 -15.39 17.94 -17.80
C ASN A 12 -13.88 17.97 -17.65
N ASN A 13 -13.25 19.14 -17.75
CA ASN A 13 -11.80 19.27 -17.53
C ASN A 13 -11.42 18.98 -16.08
N ALA A 14 -12.21 19.45 -15.10
CA ALA A 14 -12.00 19.12 -13.69
C ALA A 14 -12.19 17.61 -13.44
N LYS A 15 -13.17 16.98 -14.10
CA LYS A 15 -13.41 15.54 -14.02
C LYS A 15 -12.25 14.73 -14.61
N SER A 16 -11.77 15.09 -15.80
CA SER A 16 -10.62 14.42 -16.42
C SER A 16 -9.32 14.68 -15.66
N ALA A 17 -9.18 15.84 -15.00
CA ALA A 17 -8.06 16.09 -14.08
C ALA A 17 -8.19 15.32 -12.76
N LEU A 18 -9.43 14.97 -12.35
CA LEU A 18 -9.71 14.14 -11.17
C LEU A 18 -9.64 12.64 -11.46
N ASP A 19 -9.70 12.22 -12.72
CA ASP A 19 -9.51 10.81 -13.12
C ASP A 19 -8.08 10.31 -12.79
N GLY A 20 -7.18 11.23 -12.39
CA GLY A 20 -5.94 10.93 -11.68
C GLY A 20 -4.90 10.19 -12.52
N GLU A 21 -3.63 10.49 -12.31
CA GLU A 21 -2.59 9.54 -12.73
C GLU A 21 -2.89 8.20 -12.07
N THR A 22 -2.80 7.09 -12.83
CA THR A 22 -3.02 5.75 -12.27
C THR A 22 -2.08 5.55 -11.08
N THR A 23 -2.63 5.26 -9.90
CA THR A 23 -1.81 4.97 -8.72
C THR A 23 -1.02 3.69 -8.95
N ASP A 24 0.30 3.77 -8.84
CA ASP A 24 1.19 2.61 -9.01
C ASP A 24 1.23 1.80 -7.73
N LYS A 25 0.65 0.60 -7.79
CA LYS A 25 0.56 -0.35 -6.67
C LYS A 25 1.61 -1.47 -6.73
N SER A 26 2.48 -1.50 -7.74
CA SER A 26 3.40 -2.61 -8.00
C SER A 26 4.35 -2.92 -6.83
N ALA A 27 4.87 -1.88 -6.17
CA ALA A 27 5.72 -2.02 -4.99
C ALA A 27 4.96 -2.61 -3.80
N LEU A 28 3.71 -2.18 -3.60
CA LEU A 28 2.84 -2.70 -2.54
C LEU A 28 2.45 -4.15 -2.79
N GLU A 29 2.07 -4.51 -4.03
CA GLU A 29 1.81 -5.89 -4.44
C GLU A 29 2.99 -6.79 -4.15
N THR A 30 4.20 -6.34 -4.51
CA THR A 30 5.44 -7.09 -4.26
C THR A 30 5.63 -7.31 -2.76
N ALA A 31 5.51 -6.25 -1.94
CA ALA A 31 5.71 -6.32 -0.50
C ALA A 31 4.70 -7.25 0.20
N VAL A 32 3.43 -7.26 -0.24
CA VAL A 32 2.39 -8.17 0.27
C VAL A 32 2.66 -9.61 -0.17
N ASN A 33 3.02 -9.83 -1.43
CA ASN A 33 3.29 -11.18 -1.95
C ASN A 33 4.53 -11.84 -1.31
N GLU A 34 5.48 -11.04 -0.83
CA GLU A 34 6.65 -11.52 -0.09
C GLU A 34 6.33 -12.11 1.29
N GLN A 35 5.11 -11.89 1.83
CA GLN A 35 4.70 -12.35 3.16
C GLN A 35 5.07 -13.81 3.41
N SER A 36 4.61 -14.72 2.54
CA SER A 36 4.86 -16.16 2.68
C SER A 36 6.35 -16.51 2.72
N THR A 37 7.18 -15.75 2.00
CA THR A 37 8.63 -15.93 1.99
C THR A 37 9.24 -15.44 3.29
N VAL A 38 8.83 -14.27 3.78
CA VAL A 38 9.32 -13.69 5.05
C VAL A 38 8.91 -14.56 6.22
N GLU A 39 7.65 -15.00 6.28
CA GLU A 39 7.13 -15.90 7.31
C GLU A 39 7.90 -17.21 7.37
N SER A 40 8.46 -17.67 6.24
CA SER A 40 9.30 -18.87 6.14
C SER A 40 10.74 -18.68 6.63
N THR A 41 11.16 -17.46 6.98
CA THR A 41 12.52 -17.19 7.46
C THR A 41 12.63 -17.28 8.98
N SER A 42 13.82 -17.59 9.47
CA SER A 42 14.12 -17.51 10.91
C SER A 42 13.93 -16.10 11.47
N ALA A 43 14.09 -15.06 10.62
CA ALA A 43 13.82 -13.67 11.00
C ALA A 43 12.38 -13.47 11.47
N TYR A 44 11.41 -14.18 10.91
CA TYR A 44 10.03 -14.14 11.38
C TYR A 44 9.73 -15.21 12.44
N TYR A 45 10.10 -16.47 12.20
CA TYR A 45 9.75 -17.56 13.13
C TYR A 45 10.32 -17.38 14.54
N ASN A 46 11.53 -16.85 14.64
CA ASN A 46 12.22 -16.62 15.91
C ASN A 46 12.05 -15.18 16.43
N ALA A 47 11.31 -14.32 15.73
CA ALA A 47 11.03 -12.97 16.19
C ALA A 47 10.09 -12.97 17.40
N SER A 48 10.16 -11.88 18.15
CA SER A 48 9.22 -11.56 19.22
C SER A 48 7.79 -11.48 18.69
N ASP A 49 6.80 -11.96 19.45
CA ASP A 49 5.40 -11.98 19.03
C ASP A 49 4.88 -10.58 18.64
N ASP A 50 5.28 -9.52 19.36
CA ASP A 50 4.92 -8.14 19.02
C ASP A 50 5.45 -7.71 17.65
N LYS A 51 6.63 -8.19 17.23
CA LYS A 51 7.24 -7.87 15.93
C LYS A 51 6.58 -8.65 14.80
N LYS A 52 6.24 -9.91 15.04
CA LYS A 52 5.45 -10.73 14.11
C LYS A 52 4.08 -10.11 13.87
N GLN A 53 3.37 -9.78 14.95
CA GLN A 53 2.06 -9.13 14.86
C GLN A 53 2.14 -7.79 14.11
N ALA A 54 3.16 -6.96 14.39
CA ALA A 54 3.35 -5.70 13.68
C ALA A 54 3.59 -5.90 12.17
N TYR A 55 4.32 -6.95 11.78
CA TYR A 55 4.50 -7.31 10.38
C TYR A 55 3.19 -7.79 9.73
N ASP A 56 2.49 -8.71 10.38
CA ASP A 56 1.23 -9.27 9.88
C ASP A 56 0.14 -8.18 9.73
N ASP A 57 0.04 -7.28 10.71
CA ASP A 57 -0.88 -6.13 10.67
C ASP A 57 -0.52 -5.18 9.53
N ALA A 58 0.77 -4.90 9.30
CA ALA A 58 1.21 -4.05 8.21
C ALA A 58 0.90 -4.67 6.85
N VAL A 59 1.08 -5.98 6.69
CA VAL A 59 0.73 -6.71 5.46
C VAL A 59 -0.79 -6.69 5.24
N SER A 60 -1.59 -6.91 6.28
CA SER A 60 -3.06 -6.85 6.20
C SER A 60 -3.58 -5.46 5.82
N ALA A 61 -3.00 -4.40 6.41
CA ALA A 61 -3.29 -3.02 6.03
C ALA A 61 -2.88 -2.74 4.58
N GLY A 62 -1.72 -3.23 4.16
CA GLY A 62 -1.27 -3.15 2.76
C GLY A 62 -2.22 -3.82 1.78
N GLN A 63 -2.70 -5.03 2.10
CA GLN A 63 -3.70 -5.72 1.29
C GLN A 63 -5.02 -4.92 1.18
N THR A 64 -5.40 -4.21 2.24
CA THR A 64 -6.58 -3.34 2.23
C THR A 64 -6.40 -2.14 1.30
N VAL A 65 -5.24 -1.48 1.33
CA VAL A 65 -4.90 -0.39 0.40
C VAL A 65 -4.80 -0.91 -1.04
N LEU A 66 -4.24 -2.10 -1.22
CA LEU A 66 -4.11 -2.74 -2.53
C LEU A 66 -5.49 -2.99 -3.16
N ASN A 67 -6.44 -3.48 -2.36
CA ASN A 67 -7.83 -3.74 -2.78
C ASN A 67 -8.69 -2.47 -2.88
N ASN A 68 -8.19 -1.30 -2.47
CA ASN A 68 -8.91 -0.04 -2.57
C ASN A 68 -8.65 0.63 -3.94
N ASP A 69 -9.61 0.55 -4.85
CA ASP A 69 -9.52 1.16 -6.19
C ASP A 69 -9.33 2.68 -6.18
N SER A 70 -9.72 3.35 -5.09
CA SER A 70 -9.56 4.79 -4.89
C SER A 70 -8.34 5.16 -4.04
N ALA A 71 -7.47 4.20 -3.73
CA ALA A 71 -6.23 4.47 -3.01
C ALA A 71 -5.38 5.49 -3.77
N THR A 72 -4.85 6.45 -3.05
CA THR A 72 -3.92 7.45 -3.54
C THR A 72 -2.49 6.92 -3.51
N GLN A 73 -1.59 7.50 -4.32
CA GLN A 73 -0.17 7.16 -4.28
C GLN A 73 0.43 7.31 -2.86
N SER A 74 0.02 8.34 -2.11
CA SER A 74 0.50 8.53 -0.74
C SER A 74 0.08 7.40 0.21
N GLU A 75 -1.12 6.84 0.05
CA GLU A 75 -1.58 5.70 0.85
C GLU A 75 -0.81 4.43 0.49
N VAL A 76 -0.56 4.22 -0.81
CA VAL A 76 0.23 3.09 -1.31
C VAL A 76 1.67 3.16 -0.82
N ASP A 77 2.31 4.32 -0.92
CA ASP A 77 3.68 4.54 -0.46
C ASP A 77 3.80 4.36 1.06
N SER A 78 2.79 4.85 1.81
CA SER A 78 2.73 4.71 3.27
C SER A 78 2.58 3.24 3.67
N ALA A 79 1.68 2.50 3.02
CA ALA A 79 1.49 1.08 3.27
C ALA A 79 2.74 0.26 2.93
N THR A 80 3.35 0.54 1.78
CA THR A 80 4.62 -0.11 1.37
C THR A 80 5.73 0.15 2.39
N SER A 81 5.87 1.39 2.83
CA SER A 81 6.86 1.77 3.85
C SER A 81 6.59 1.09 5.19
N ALA A 82 5.31 0.96 5.60
CA ALA A 82 4.93 0.29 6.83
C ALA A 82 5.33 -1.20 6.81
N ILE A 83 5.04 -1.91 5.71
CA ILE A 83 5.43 -3.32 5.55
C ILE A 83 6.96 -3.47 5.61
N ASN A 84 7.69 -2.64 4.87
CA ASN A 84 9.16 -2.70 4.84
C ASN A 84 9.78 -2.40 6.20
N ASN A 85 9.27 -1.40 6.92
CA ASN A 85 9.74 -1.08 8.26
C ASN A 85 9.45 -2.20 9.25
N ALA A 86 8.26 -2.80 9.20
CA ALA A 86 7.91 -3.92 10.07
C ALA A 86 8.76 -5.16 9.75
N LYS A 87 8.98 -5.46 8.47
CA LYS A 87 9.88 -6.52 7.99
C LYS A 87 11.30 -6.34 8.51
N SER A 88 11.84 -5.11 8.42
CA SER A 88 13.18 -4.79 8.94
C SER A 88 13.26 -4.77 10.46
N ALA A 89 12.12 -4.65 11.16
CA ALA A 89 12.05 -4.67 12.62
C ALA A 89 11.88 -6.08 13.20
N LEU A 90 11.70 -7.10 12.36
CA LEU A 90 11.75 -8.50 12.77
C LEU A 90 13.12 -8.79 13.40
N ASP A 91 13.10 -9.35 14.60
CA ASP A 91 14.25 -9.56 15.48
C ASP A 91 14.62 -11.04 15.64
N GLY A 92 14.10 -11.90 14.75
CA GLY A 92 14.45 -13.31 14.75
C GLY A 92 15.87 -13.55 14.23
N GLU A 93 16.61 -14.39 14.93
CA GLU A 93 17.98 -14.75 14.57
C GLU A 93 18.02 -16.15 13.92
N THR A 94 19.02 -16.41 13.09
CA THR A 94 19.31 -17.77 12.62
C THR A 94 19.76 -18.63 13.80
N THR A 95 19.02 -19.70 14.10
CA THR A 95 19.36 -20.72 15.12
C THR A 95 20.33 -21.75 14.61
#